data_AF-A0A4Q3RGQ6-F1
#
_entry.id   AF-A0A4Q3RGQ6-F1
#
_cell.length_a   1.000
_cell.length_b   1.000
_cell.length_c   1.000
_cell.angle_alpha   90.00
_cell.angle_beta   90.00
_cell.angle_gamma   90.00
#
_symmetry.space_group_name_H-M   'P 1'
#
loop_
_entity.id
_entity.type
_entity.pdbx_description
1 polymer ?
#
loop_
_entity_poly.entity_id
_entity_poly.type
_entity_poly.pdbx_seq_one_letter_code
_entity_poly.pdbx_strand_id
1 'polypeptide(L)' 'MELVMYFGNDCIAASPLDVELLSKPGYISTIKRRLLKENEEVLRYADNEPDFLILNFAFSDSSSMRSTVH' A
#
# COMPACT_ATOMS: atom_id res chain seq x y z
N MET A 1 -8.19 0.14 1.60
CA MET A 1 -7.01 -0.67 1.98
C MET A 1 -6.01 -0.62 0.85
N GLU A 2 -4.72 -0.67 1.16
CA GLU A 2 -3.65 -0.61 0.16
C GLU A 2 -2.60 -1.66 0.45
N LEU A 3 -2.01 -2.21 -0.62
CA LEU A 3 -0.81 -3.03 -0.54
C LEU A 3 0.39 -2.11 -0.73
N VAL A 4 1.18 -1.97 0.32
CA VAL A 4 2.34 -1.11 0.35
C VAL A 4 3.59 -1.96 0.25
N MET A 5 4.50 -1.55 -0.63
CA MET A 5 5.81 -2.13 -0.84
C MET A 5 6.85 -1.24 -0.17
N TYR A 6 7.57 -1.81 0.78
CA TYR A 6 8.67 -1.19 1.50
C TYR A 6 9.99 -1.72 1.00
N PHE A 7 11.00 -0.88 1.04
CA PHE A 7 12.38 -1.29 0.92
C PHE A 7 13.15 -0.77 2.13
N GLY A 8 13.59 -1.69 3.00
CA GLY A 8 14.08 -1.32 4.33
C GLY A 8 12.99 -0.61 5.14
N ASN A 9 13.25 0.64 5.53
CA ASN A 9 12.30 1.45 6.31
C ASN A 9 11.47 2.41 5.45
N ASP A 10 11.75 2.50 4.15
CA ASP A 10 11.13 3.47 3.26
C ASP A 10 10.01 2.84 2.44
N CYS A 11 8.86 3.52 2.39
CA CYS A 11 7.77 3.15 1.49
C CYS A 11 8.14 3.59 0.07
N ILE A 12 8.22 2.64 -0.86
CA ILE A 12 8.62 2.92 -2.24
C ILE A 12 7.46 2.85 -3.23
N ALA A 13 6.41 2.08 -2.94
CA ALA A 13 5.22 2.05 -3.75
C ALA A 13 4.00 1.60 -2.95
N ALA A 14 2.81 2.03 -3.38
CA ALA A 14 1.54 1.55 -2.84
C ALA A 14 0.56 1.29 -3.98
N SER A 15 -0.30 0.29 -3.81
CA SER A 15 -1.36 -0.04 -4.74
C SER A 15 -2.68 -0.22 -4.02
N PRO A 16 -3.78 0.40 -4.48
CA PRO A 16 -5.07 0.23 -3.86
C PRO A 16 -5.53 -1.23 -3.99
N LEU A 17 -6.15 -1.73 -2.92
CA LEU A 17 -6.75 -3.06 -2.89
C LEU A 17 -8.26 -2.95 -2.96
N ASP A 18 -8.83 -3.77 -3.82
CA ASP A 18 -10.26 -4.06 -3.87
C ASP A 18 -10.58 -5.13 -2.83
N VAL A 19 -11.39 -4.74 -1.84
CA VAL A 19 -11.77 -5.57 -0.70
C VAL A 19 -12.55 -6.80 -1.16
N GLU A 20 -13.35 -6.69 -2.23
CA GLU A 20 -14.15 -7.81 -2.75
C GLU A 20 -13.29 -8.89 -3.40
N LEU A 21 -12.10 -8.50 -3.89
CA LEU A 21 -11.17 -9.40 -4.56
C LEU A 21 -10.12 -9.99 -3.62
N LEU A 22 -10.03 -9.54 -2.36
CA LEU A 22 -9.06 -10.04 -1.38
C LEU A 22 -9.18 -11.55 -1.12
N SER A 23 -10.39 -12.08 -1.14
CA SER A 23 -10.66 -13.51 -0.95
C SER A 23 -10.31 -14.34 -2.19
N LYS A 24 -10.10 -13.70 -3.35
CA LYS A 24 -9.81 -14.40 -4.60
C LYS A 24 -8.34 -14.84 -4.63
N PRO A 25 -8.07 -16.15 -4.82
CA PRO A 25 -6.71 -16.63 -4.95
C PRO A 25 -5.95 -15.90 -6.06
N GLY A 26 -4.71 -15.50 -5.76
CA GLY A 26 -3.82 -14.86 -6.73
C GLY A 26 -4.04 -13.36 -6.98
N TYR A 27 -5.08 -12.74 -6.40
CA TYR A 27 -5.30 -11.29 -6.52
C TYR A 27 -4.10 -10.49 -5.97
N ILE A 28 -3.75 -10.72 -4.70
CA ILE A 28 -2.60 -10.07 -4.05
C ILE A 28 -1.30 -10.36 -4.81
N SER A 29 -1.08 -11.62 -5.23
CA SER A 29 0.13 -11.99 -5.97
C SER A 29 0.25 -11.27 -7.30
N THR A 30 -0.86 -10.99 -7.97
CA THR A 30 -0.87 -10.22 -9.22
C THR A 30 -0.43 -8.78 -8.99
N ILE A 31 -0.90 -8.16 -7.91
CA ILE A 31 -0.52 -6.80 -7.53
C ILE A 31 0.95 -6.75 -7.09
N LYS A 32 1.42 -7.71 -6.29
CA LYS A 32 2.84 -7.83 -5.92
C LYS A 32 3.75 -7.89 -7.15
N ARG A 33 3.45 -8.79 -8.12
CA ARG A 33 4.22 -8.91 -9.36
C ARG A 33 4.24 -7.61 -10.17
N ARG A 34 3.12 -6.91 -10.21
CA ARG A 34 3.02 -5.62 -10.87
C ARG A 34 3.91 -4.57 -10.18
N LEU A 35 3.82 -4.45 -8.86
CA LEU A 35 4.66 -3.52 -8.08
C LEU A 35 6.16 -3.82 -8.24
N LEU A 36 6.55 -5.09 -8.21
CA LEU A 36 7.95 -5.50 -8.46
C LEU A 36 8.41 -5.08 -9.86
N LYS A 37 7.58 -5.31 -10.89
CA LYS A 37 7.91 -4.95 -12.27
C LYS A 37 7.98 -3.43 -12.48
N GLU A 38 7.05 -2.69 -11.89
CA GLU A 38 7.03 -1.22 -11.98
C GLU A 38 8.25 -0.57 -11.31
N ASN A 39 8.85 -1.26 -10.34
CA ASN A 39 10.00 -0.77 -9.57
C ASN A 39 11.28 -1.57 -9.84
N GLU A 40 11.34 -2.33 -10.95
CA GLU A 40 12.46 -3.22 -11.26
C GLU A 40 13.80 -2.48 -11.30
N GLU A 41 13.82 -1.23 -11.80
CA GLU A 41 15.04 -0.41 -11.82
C GLU A 41 15.55 -0.06 -10.43
N VAL A 42 14.65 0.27 -9.50
CA VAL A 42 14.99 0.56 -8.10
C VAL A 42 15.47 -0.72 -7.42
N LEU A 43 14.77 -1.83 -7.65
CA LEU A 43 15.07 -3.13 -7.07
C LEU A 43 16.36 -3.75 -7.61
N ARG A 44 16.84 -3.35 -8.79
CA ARG A 44 18.12 -3.83 -9.33
C ARG A 44 19.31 -3.46 -8.45
N TYR A 45 19.21 -2.34 -7.72
CA TYR A 45 20.26 -1.84 -6.83
C TYR A 45 19.93 -2.08 -5.35
N ALA A 46 18.85 -2.80 -5.08
CA ALA A 46 18.43 -3.14 -3.74
C ALA A 46 19.26 -4.32 -3.20
N ASP A 47 19.89 -4.14 -2.05
CA ASP A 47 20.60 -5.23 -1.35
C ASP A 47 19.65 -6.23 -0.67
N ASN A 48 18.38 -5.88 -0.49
CA ASN A 48 17.38 -6.68 0.22
C ASN A 48 16.14 -6.93 -0.64
N GLU A 49 15.34 -7.94 -0.29
CA GLU A 49 14.02 -8.08 -0.91
C GLU A 49 13.05 -7.05 -0.34
N PRO A 50 12.09 -6.55 -1.15
CA PRO A 50 11.09 -5.63 -0.67
C PRO A 50 10.04 -6.34 0.20
N ASP A 51 9.64 -5.68 1.27
CA ASP A 51 8.57 -6.13 2.15
C ASP A 51 7.21 -5.63 1.68
N PHE A 52 6.17 -6.40 1.97
CA PHE A 52 4.80 -6.06 1.58
C PHE A 52 3.87 -6.06 2.78
N LEU A 53 3.19 -4.93 3.00
CA LEU A 53 2.25 -4.73 4.09
C LEU A 53 0.90 -4.27 3.55
N ILE A 54 -0.19 -4.82 4.09
CA ILE A 54 -1.53 -4.34 3.80
C ILE A 54 -1.90 -3.32 4.87
N LEU A 55 -2.12 -2.08 4.47
CA LEU A 55 -2.50 -1.00 5.37
C LEU A 55 -3.94 -0.56 5.12
N ASN A 56 -4.66 -0.29 6.21
CA ASN A 56 -5.96 0.35 6.16
C ASN A 56 -5.79 1.80 6.59
N PHE A 57 -5.65 2.71 5.63
CA PHE A 57 -5.72 4.14 5.87
C PHE A 57 -7.17 4.49 6.19
N ALA A 58 -7.55 4.37 7.46
CA ALA A 58 -8.74 5.03 7.96
C ALA A 58 -8.44 6.53 7.90
N PHE A 59 -8.87 7.20 6.84
CA PHE A 59 -9.00 8.65 6.90
C PHE A 59 -10.03 8.95 7.98
N SER A 60 -9.56 9.16 9.20
CA SER A 60 -10.33 9.82 10.25
C SER A 60 -10.60 11.22 9.73
N ASP A 61 -11.73 11.38 9.06
CA ASP A 61 -12.29 12.67 8.70
C ASP A 61 -12.28 13.55 9.95
N SER A 62 -11.34 14.50 10.03
CA SER A 62 -11.23 15.48 11.12
C SER A 62 -12.26 16.61 10.96
N SER A 63 -13.32 16.34 10.21
CA SER A 63 -14.38 17.26 9.81
C SER A 63 -15.48 17.41 10.87
N SER A 64 -15.16 17.35 12.17
CA SER A 64 -16.13 17.63 13.24
C SER A 64 -15.50 18.36 14.43
N MET A 65 -14.88 19.52 14.17
CA MET A 65 -14.78 20.60 15.16
C MET A 65 -15.37 21.89 14.55
N ARG A 66 -16.67 21.87 14.23
CA ARG A 66 -17.46 23.10 14.25
C ARG A 66 -17.99 23.26 15.68
N SER A 67 -17.16 23.80 16.56
CA SER A 67 -17.65 24.33 17.83
C SER A 67 -18.26 25.70 17.53
N THR A 68 -19.58 25.75 17.56
CA THR A 68 -20.37 26.99 17.55
C THR A 68 -19.99 27.80 18.79
N VAL A 69 -19.28 28.90 18.58
CA VAL A 69 -19.09 29.93 19.60
C VAL A 69 -20.37 30.75 19.66
N HIS A 70 -21.10 30.62 20.78
CA HIS A 70 -22.20 31.49 21.18
C HIS A 70 -21.69 32.52 22.20
#